data_AF-A0A4Q5QNG2-F1
#
_entry.id   AF-A0A4Q5QNG2-F1
#
_cell.length_a   1.000
_cell.length_b   1.000
_cell.length_c   1.000
_cell.angle_alpha   90.00
_cell.angle_beta   90.00
_cell.angle_gamma   90.00
#
_symmetry.space_group_name_H-M   'P 1'
#
loop_
_entity.id
_entity.type
_entity.pdbx_description
1 polymer ?
#
loop_
_entity_poly.entity_id
_entity_poly.type
_entity_poly.pdbx_seq_one_letter_code
_entity_poly.pdbx_strand_id
1 'polypeptide(L)' 'IGNARQPMAIKYFLVAILFVLFDVEVIFFYPYAINFKHLGWNGFYAVLMFVGFFIAGFTYIIKKGALVWED' A
#
# COMPACT_ATOMS: atom_id res chain seq x y z
N ILE A 1 38.60 -5.02 11.59
CA ILE A 1 37.55 -6.05 11.39
C ILE A 1 36.22 -5.31 11.42
N GLY A 2 35.74 -4.87 10.25
CA GLY A 2 34.53 -4.04 10.15
C GLY A 2 33.30 -4.92 10.06
N ASN A 3 32.40 -4.83 11.03
CA ASN A 3 31.09 -5.47 10.94
C ASN A 3 30.26 -4.73 9.88
N ALA A 4 30.21 -5.27 8.66
CA ALA A 4 29.38 -4.82 7.55
C ALA A 4 27.90 -5.23 7.72
N ARG A 5 27.40 -5.24 8.97
CA ARG A 5 26.00 -5.48 9.30
C ARG A 5 25.40 -4.17 9.76
N GLN A 6 25.15 -3.28 8.80
CA GLN A 6 24.14 -2.24 8.99
C GLN A 6 22.86 -2.98 9.38
N PRO A 7 22.20 -2.66 10.52
CA PRO A 7 20.91 -3.26 10.82
C PRO A 7 19.99 -2.94 9.66
N MET A 8 19.72 -3.94 8.81
CA MET A 8 18.89 -3.80 7.63
C MET A 8 17.59 -3.17 8.09
N ALA A 9 17.39 -1.91 7.74
CA ALA A 9 16.35 -1.10 8.34
C ALA A 9 15.01 -1.79 8.05
N ILE A 10 14.29 -2.19 9.10
CA ILE A 10 12.93 -2.77 9.03
C ILE A 10 12.02 -1.91 8.12
N LYS A 11 12.37 -0.64 7.97
CA LYS A 11 11.87 0.34 7.00
C LYS A 11 11.79 -0.19 5.56
N TYR A 12 12.85 -0.84 5.03
CA TYR A 12 12.85 -1.39 3.66
C TYR A 12 11.84 -2.53 3.50
N PHE A 13 11.67 -3.35 4.54
CA PHE A 13 10.69 -4.43 4.53
C PHE A 13 9.25 -3.91 4.57
N LEU A 14 8.99 -2.86 5.35
CA LEU A 14 7.69 -2.18 5.37
C LEU A 14 7.33 -1.57 4.00
N VAL A 15 8.30 -0.92 3.34
CA VAL A 15 8.10 -0.38 1.98
C VAL A 15 7.83 -1.51 0.97
N ALA A 16 8.55 -2.64 1.08
CA ALA A 16 8.32 -3.79 0.21
C ALA A 16 6.92 -4.38 0.39
N ILE A 17 6.45 -4.55 1.63
CA ILE A 17 5.09 -5.04 1.91
C ILE A 17 4.05 -4.05 1.38
N LEU A 18 4.25 -2.74 1.59
CA LEU A 18 3.34 -1.71 1.08
C LEU A 18 3.26 -1.72 -0.45
N PHE A 19 4.39 -1.90 -1.12
CA PHE A 19 4.45 -2.00 -2.58
C PHE A 19 3.68 -3.22 -3.10
N VAL A 20 3.88 -4.39 -2.49
CA VAL A 20 3.12 -5.60 -2.84
C VAL A 20 1.63 -5.43 -2.58
N LEU A 21 1.25 -4.82 -1.46
CA LEU A 21 -0.15 -4.53 -1.14
C LEU A 21 -0.79 -3.62 -2.19
N PHE A 22 -0.09 -2.56 -2.59
CA PHE A 22 -0.55 -1.63 -3.61
C PHE A 22 -0.67 -2.30 -4.99
N ASP A 23 0.29 -3.14 -5.38
CA ASP A 23 0.26 -3.88 -6.65
C ASP A 23 -0.97 -4.82 -6.72
N VAL A 24 -1.24 -5.52 -5.62
CA VAL A 24 -2.45 -6.35 -5.48
C VAL A 24 -3.72 -5.49 -5.59
N GLU A 25 -3.79 -4.32 -4.98
CA GLU A 25 -4.96 -3.45 -5.11
C GLU A 25 -5.22 -3.02 -6.57
N VAL A 26 -4.17 -2.67 -7.31
CA VAL A 26 -4.28 -2.30 -8.72
C VAL A 26 -4.75 -3.47 -9.59
N ILE A 27 -4.32 -4.71 -9.28
CA ILE A 27 -4.80 -5.90 -10.00
C ILE A 27 -6.30 -6.13 -9.80
N PHE A 28 -6.83 -5.81 -8.62
CA PHE A 28 -8.26 -5.88 -8.33
C PHE A 28 -9.06 -4.76 -9.02
N PHE A 29 -8.43 -3.61 -9.23
CA PHE A 29 -9.01 -2.52 -10.02
C PHE A 29 -9.14 -2.83 -11.50
N TYR A 30 -8.24 -3.66 -12.05
CA TYR A 30 -8.22 -3.99 -13.47
C TYR A 30 -9.55 -4.55 -14.01
N PRO A 31 -10.15 -5.62 -13.43
CA PRO A 31 -11.44 -6.14 -13.89
C PRO A 31 -12.59 -5.15 -13.68
N TYR A 32 -12.52 -4.30 -12.67
CA TYR A 32 -13.50 -3.23 -12.46
C TYR A 32 -13.42 -2.16 -13.57
N ALA A 33 -12.20 -1.72 -13.91
CA ALA A 33 -11.96 -0.75 -14.97
C ALA A 33 -12.43 -1.26 -16.35
N ILE A 34 -12.28 -2.56 -16.61
CA ILE A 34 -12.74 -3.17 -17.87
C ILE A 34 -14.27 -3.29 -17.91
N ASN A 35 -14.91 -3.64 -16.78
CA ASN A 35 -16.36 -3.84 -16.69
C ASN A 35 -17.12 -2.59 -16.20
N PHE A 36 -16.52 -1.41 -16.33
CA PHE A 36 -17.05 -0.15 -15.81
C PHE A 36 -18.48 0.15 -16.28
N LYS A 37 -18.84 -0.30 -17.49
CA LYS A 37 -20.18 -0.14 -18.08
C LYS A 37 -21.28 -0.98 -17.43
N HIS A 38 -20.95 -2.12 -16.81
CA HIS A 38 -21.94 -3.05 -16.27
C HIS A 38 -22.07 -2.95 -14.74
N LEU A 39 -20.99 -2.59 -14.05
CA LEU A 39 -20.96 -2.51 -12.58
C LEU A 39 -21.42 -1.15 -12.03
N GLY A 40 -21.49 -0.11 -12.87
CA GLY A 40 -22.13 1.18 -12.60
C GLY A 40 -21.74 1.78 -11.24
N TRP A 41 -22.72 1.95 -10.35
CA TRP A 41 -22.57 2.56 -9.03
C TRP A 41 -21.99 1.62 -7.96
N ASN A 42 -22.26 0.32 -8.07
CA ASN A 42 -21.83 -0.66 -7.07
C ASN A 42 -20.32 -0.88 -7.12
N GLY A 43 -19.77 -0.98 -8.33
CA GLY A 43 -18.33 -1.10 -8.48
C GLY A 43 -17.58 0.17 -8.07
N PHE A 44 -18.19 1.35 -8.25
CA PHE A 44 -17.60 2.61 -7.78
C PHE A 44 -17.46 2.64 -6.25
N TYR A 45 -18.49 2.21 -5.53
CA TYR A 45 -18.42 2.09 -4.07
C TYR A 45 -17.40 1.03 -3.61
N ALA A 46 -17.31 -0.11 -4.32
CA ALA A 46 -16.32 -1.15 -3.99
C ALA A 46 -14.89 -0.62 -4.11
N VAL A 47 -14.61 0.09 -5.20
CA VAL A 47 -13.32 0.76 -5.45
C VAL A 47 -13.02 1.84 -4.41
N LEU A 48 -14.02 2.67 -4.08
CA LEU A 48 -13.86 3.74 -3.10
C LEU A 48 -13.57 3.19 -1.70
N MET A 49 -14.22 2.09 -1.31
CA MET A 49 -13.98 1.41 -0.04
C MET A 49 -12.57 0.80 0.01
N PHE A 50 -12.11 0.22 -1.10
CA PHE A 50 -10.76 -0.37 -1.21
C PHE A 50 -9.68 0.69 -1.03
N VAL A 51 -9.77 1.79 -1.77
CA VAL A 51 -8.83 2.91 -1.66
C VAL A 51 -8.88 3.54 -0.26
N GLY A 52 -10.06 3.61 0.35
CA GLY A 52 -10.22 4.06 1.74
C GLY A 52 -9.43 3.18 2.74
N PHE A 53 -9.47 1.86 2.56
CA PHE A 53 -8.67 0.92 3.36
C PHE A 53 -7.17 1.12 3.15
N PHE A 54 -6.74 1.34 1.91
CA PHE A 54 -5.34 1.62 1.59
C PHE A 54 -4.86 2.90 2.26
N ILE A 55 -5.61 4.00 2.16
CA ILE A 55 -5.28 5.28 2.80
C ILE A 55 -5.20 5.13 4.33
N ALA A 56 -6.10 4.35 4.94
CA ALA A 56 -6.04 4.06 6.36
C ALA A 56 -4.76 3.29 6.75
N GLY A 57 -4.39 2.26 5.97
CA GLY A 57 -3.16 1.50 6.15
C GLY A 57 -1.90 2.35 5.97
N PHE A 58 -1.89 3.20 4.94
CA PHE A 58 -0.81 4.15 4.67
C PHE A 58 -0.64 5.18 5.80
N THR A 59 -1.75 5.76 6.25
CA THR A 59 -1.78 6.71 7.38
C THR A 59 -1.27 6.04 8.67
N TYR A 60 -1.61 4.78 8.91
CA TYR A 60 -1.11 4.02 10.05
C TYR A 60 0.41 3.82 9.98
N ILE A 61 0.95 3.45 8.82
CA ILE A 61 2.41 3.26 8.63
C ILE A 61 3.17 4.57 8.82
N ILE A 62 2.65 5.68 8.28
CA ILE A 62 3.23 7.01 8.48
C ILE A 62 3.22 7.39 9.96
N LYS A 63 2.08 7.24 10.65
CA LYS A 63 1.98 7.52 12.11
C LYS A 63 2.89 6.63 12.96
N LYS A 64 3.15 5.41 12.52
CA LYS A 64 4.04 4.47 13.22
C LYS A 64 5.53 4.81 13.07
N GLY A 65 5.87 5.90 12.38
CA GLY A 65 7.23 6.44 12.37
C GLY A 65 8.22 5.62 11.55
N ALA A 66 7.78 4.84 10.56
CA ALA A 66 8.68 4.13 9.65
C ALA A 66 9.56 5.07 8.78
N LEU A 67 9.23 6.38 8.78
CA LEU A 67 9.81 7.41 7.92
C LEU A 67 10.56 8.51 8.67
N VAL A 68 10.75 8.42 9.99
CA VAL A 68 11.60 9.38 10.70
C VAL A 68 13.07 9.00 10.44
N TRP A 69 13.74 9.86 9.69
CA TRP A 69 15.20 9.94 9.64
C TRP A 69 15.63 10.67 10.91
N GLU A 70 16.19 9.94 11.87
CA GLU A 70 17.11 10.56 12.81
C GLU A 70 18.45 10.63 12.07
N ASP A 71 18.92 11.87 11.86
CA ASP A 71 20.32 12.18 11.54
C ASP A 71 21.28 11.53 12.55
#